data_AF-A0A1I7TYF3-F1
#
_entry.id   AF-A0A1I7TYF3-F1
#
_cell.length_a   1.000
_cell.length_b   1.000
_cell.length_c   1.000
_cell.angle_alpha   90.00
_cell.angle_beta   90.00
_cell.angle_gamma   90.00
#
_symmetry.space_group_name_H-M   'P 1'
#
loop_
_entity.id
_entity.type
_entity.pdbx_description
1 polymer ?
#
loop_
_entity_poly.entity_id
_entity_poly.type
_entity_poly.pdbx_seq_one_letter_code
_entity_poly.pdbx_strand_id
1 'polypeptide(L)'
;MTTQFPLFNVTDVVFDEILSQLELNEILHLSLCSPKTRKIVRCHMKKSIRYPLYLDTKEFIWMKFGFIGEKGKHVIMMSVWKSEISNERKFEIVSSEEEKVKISKYEDHYALLSSDDNEWMYGCVLVRDHIIDLFRKDIETLYCNNPYSMAFLKYKAPIRMTYSGGEDCNGYWKLVSYEKEHSAKTGGLQLRHWLPEGYDFTLTREYEYVRMEKAHFGRSDDVLKLAEKSKEVVIDKSGLFSKGLNTILNYWLEHRIDGLKFLSTQVRSYKEFLVFEGMEHRITDTTEVVNYKSYTGELYRLSPGKRLRRDDGVIASFFYDPTTLILNFGVVTDNNAEK
;
A
#
# COMPACT_ATOMS: atom_id res chain seq x y z
N MET A 1 19.21 21.89 -42.60
CA MET A 1 19.66 20.54 -42.21
C MET A 1 19.04 20.22 -40.86
N THR A 2 18.11 19.27 -40.80
CA THR A 2 17.57 18.78 -39.53
C THR A 2 18.64 17.90 -38.88
N THR A 3 19.19 18.34 -37.75
CA THR A 3 20.09 17.53 -36.92
C THR A 3 19.33 16.30 -36.44
N GLN A 4 19.57 15.15 -37.07
CA GLN A 4 18.97 13.89 -36.66
C GLN A 4 19.67 13.42 -35.40
N PHE A 5 18.90 13.25 -34.32
CA PHE A 5 19.41 12.79 -33.03
C PHE A 5 20.12 11.43 -33.21
N PRO A 6 21.44 11.31 -32.93
CA PRO A 6 22.23 10.12 -33.27
C PRO A 6 21.67 8.82 -32.70
N LEU A 7 20.99 8.90 -31.55
CA LEU A 7 20.34 7.77 -30.88
C LEU A 7 19.25 7.11 -31.74
N PHE A 8 18.73 7.77 -32.79
CA PHE A 8 17.74 7.17 -33.70
C PHE A 8 18.35 6.39 -34.86
N ASN A 9 19.69 6.34 -34.96
CA ASN A 9 20.40 5.65 -36.03
C ASN A 9 21.12 4.38 -35.55
N VAL A 10 21.01 4.05 -34.26
CA VAL A 10 21.57 2.80 -33.71
C VAL A 10 20.63 1.63 -34.00
N THR A 11 21.17 0.41 -33.97
CA THR A 11 20.36 -0.81 -34.10
C THR A 11 19.51 -1.03 -32.85
N ASP A 12 18.41 -1.79 -32.99
CA ASP A 12 17.54 -2.16 -31.87
C ASP A 12 18.32 -2.78 -30.69
N VAL A 13 19.31 -3.62 -30.98
CA VAL A 13 20.17 -4.27 -29.98
C VAL A 13 21.01 -3.25 -29.21
N VAL A 14 21.61 -2.28 -29.90
CA VAL A 14 22.38 -1.21 -29.25
C VAL A 14 21.47 -0.30 -28.43
N PHE A 15 20.25 -0.05 -28.92
CA PHE A 15 19.27 0.74 -28.18
C PHE A 15 18.81 0.03 -26.90
N ASP A 16 18.54 -1.27 -26.96
CA ASP A 16 18.22 -2.10 -25.79
C ASP A 16 19.35 -2.08 -24.75
N GLU A 17 20.61 -2.20 -25.20
CA GLU A 17 21.77 -2.08 -24.32
C GLU A 17 21.83 -0.70 -23.65
N ILE A 18 21.63 0.39 -24.40
CA ILE A 18 21.58 1.74 -23.83
C ILE A 18 20.48 1.86 -22.77
N LEU A 19 19.26 1.42 -23.07
CA LEU A 19 18.17 1.45 -22.08
C LEU A 19 18.47 0.61 -20.84
N SER A 20 19.20 -0.50 -20.99
CA SER A 20 19.56 -1.36 -19.85
C SER A 20 20.54 -0.68 -18.87
N GLN A 21 21.26 0.35 -19.32
CA GLN A 21 22.18 1.14 -18.51
C GLN A 21 21.54 2.38 -17.87
N LEU A 22 20.28 2.70 -18.24
CA LEU A 22 19.56 3.86 -17.73
C LEU A 22 18.67 3.50 -16.53
N GLU A 23 18.57 4.42 -15.58
CA GLU A 23 17.57 4.35 -14.53
C GLU A 23 16.16 4.58 -15.09
N LEU A 24 15.12 4.11 -14.38
CA LEU A 24 13.74 4.20 -14.87
C LEU A 24 13.29 5.64 -15.14
N ASN A 25 13.63 6.58 -14.26
CA ASN A 25 13.37 8.01 -14.42
C ASN A 25 14.08 8.57 -15.66
N GLU A 26 15.33 8.16 -15.93
CA GLU A 26 16.05 8.55 -17.14
C GLU A 26 15.39 8.04 -18.43
N ILE A 27 14.90 6.79 -18.42
CA ILE A 27 14.12 6.22 -19.52
C ILE A 27 12.83 7.04 -19.75
N LEU A 28 12.16 7.45 -18.68
CA LEU A 28 11.00 8.32 -18.77
C LEU A 28 11.37 9.68 -19.38
N HIS A 29 12.45 10.32 -18.91
CA HIS A 29 12.88 11.61 -19.45
C HIS A 29 13.23 11.51 -20.95
N LEU A 30 13.92 10.44 -21.35
CA LEU A 30 14.21 10.16 -22.75
C LEU A 30 12.91 10.06 -23.58
N SER A 31 11.89 9.39 -23.05
CA SER A 31 10.59 9.27 -23.72
C SER A 31 9.88 10.62 -23.92
N LEU A 32 10.16 11.62 -23.07
CA LEU A 32 9.56 12.96 -23.16
C LEU A 32 10.24 13.85 -24.22
N CYS A 33 11.44 13.51 -24.69
CA CYS A 33 12.19 14.34 -25.64
C CYS A 33 11.47 14.56 -26.99
N SER A 34 10.74 13.56 -27.49
CA SER A 34 9.94 13.70 -28.72
C SER A 34 8.93 12.55 -28.88
N PRO A 35 7.88 12.71 -29.70
CA PRO A 35 6.96 11.61 -30.04
C PRO A 35 7.69 10.39 -30.65
N LYS A 36 8.77 10.63 -31.41
CA LYS A 36 9.60 9.57 -31.99
C LYS A 36 10.34 8.80 -30.89
N THR A 37 10.97 9.51 -29.94
CA THR A 37 11.67 8.87 -28.81
C THR A 37 10.70 8.05 -27.97
N ARG A 38 9.53 8.63 -27.62
CA ARG A 38 8.48 7.90 -26.89
C ARG A 38 8.13 6.59 -27.57
N LYS A 39 7.85 6.62 -28.88
CA LYS A 39 7.46 5.42 -29.63
C LYS A 39 8.55 4.35 -29.60
N ILE A 40 9.81 4.75 -29.75
CA ILE A 40 10.96 3.84 -29.70
C ILE A 40 11.08 3.25 -28.29
N VAL A 41 11.22 4.09 -27.26
CA VAL A 41 11.33 3.63 -25.86
C VAL A 41 10.19 2.67 -25.49
N ARG A 42 8.93 3.02 -25.83
CA ARG A 42 7.77 2.15 -25.59
C ARG A 42 7.87 0.79 -26.29
N CYS A 43 8.42 0.73 -27.50
CA CYS A 43 8.65 -0.52 -28.23
C CYS A 43 9.69 -1.41 -27.57
N HIS A 44 10.70 -0.83 -26.92
CA HIS A 44 11.75 -1.56 -26.22
C HIS A 44 11.35 -1.93 -24.79
N MET A 45 10.55 -1.09 -24.11
CA MET A 45 9.95 -1.35 -22.80
C MET A 45 8.74 -2.30 -22.84
N LYS A 46 8.62 -3.16 -23.87
CA LYS A 46 7.49 -4.10 -24.03
C LYS A 46 7.30 -5.05 -22.85
N LYS A 47 8.38 -5.34 -22.11
CA LYS A 47 8.32 -6.15 -20.89
C LYS A 47 7.80 -5.28 -19.75
N SER A 48 6.72 -5.72 -19.11
CA SER A 48 6.23 -5.10 -17.89
C SER A 48 7.34 -5.04 -16.85
N ILE A 49 7.53 -3.86 -16.26
CA ILE A 49 8.37 -3.70 -15.08
C ILE A 49 7.77 -4.55 -13.95
N ARG A 50 8.63 -5.20 -13.15
CA ARG A 50 8.20 -6.03 -12.00
C ARG A 50 7.84 -5.20 -10.77
N TYR A 51 8.42 -4.01 -10.66
CA TYR A 51 8.21 -3.08 -9.55
C TYR A 51 6.79 -2.51 -9.57
N PRO A 52 6.10 -2.44 -8.41
CA PRO A 52 4.80 -1.81 -8.29
C PRO A 52 4.89 -0.31 -8.59
N LEU A 53 3.98 0.21 -9.41
CA LEU A 53 3.80 1.64 -9.59
C LEU A 53 3.03 2.18 -8.38
N TYR A 54 3.52 3.29 -7.81
CA TYR A 54 2.88 3.99 -6.72
C TYR A 54 2.50 5.43 -7.09
N LEU A 55 1.47 5.91 -6.42
CA LEU A 55 1.05 7.29 -6.39
C LEU A 55 1.18 7.84 -4.97
N ASP A 56 1.85 8.97 -4.79
CA ASP A 56 1.93 9.68 -3.52
C ASP A 56 1.29 11.06 -3.62
N THR A 57 0.26 11.27 -2.80
CA THR A 57 -0.53 12.50 -2.70
C THR A 57 -0.56 13.03 -1.26
N LYS A 58 0.43 12.67 -0.44
CA LYS A 58 0.45 13.09 0.97
C LYS A 58 0.55 14.61 1.12
N GLU A 59 1.28 15.25 0.22
CA GLU A 59 1.46 16.70 0.18
C GLU A 59 0.43 17.32 -0.76
N PHE A 60 -0.39 18.26 -0.27
CA PHE A 60 -1.52 18.80 -1.05
C PHE A 60 -1.10 19.44 -2.39
N ILE A 61 0.07 20.08 -2.43
CA ILE A 61 0.57 20.77 -3.62
C ILE A 61 1.31 19.84 -4.58
N TRP A 62 1.56 18.58 -4.19
CA TRP A 62 2.35 17.61 -4.96
C TRP A 62 1.61 16.32 -5.23
N MET A 63 1.70 15.84 -6.47
CA MET A 63 1.38 14.46 -6.81
C MET A 63 2.63 13.80 -7.39
N LYS A 64 3.16 12.79 -6.72
CA LYS A 64 4.39 12.09 -7.14
C LYS A 64 4.03 10.70 -7.68
N PHE A 65 4.56 10.37 -8.85
CA PHE A 65 4.43 9.06 -9.46
C PHE A 65 5.79 8.37 -9.43
N GLY A 66 5.81 7.10 -9.04
CA GLY A 66 7.07 6.38 -8.90
C GLY A 66 6.95 4.87 -8.86
N PHE A 67 8.08 4.19 -8.84
CA PHE A 67 8.15 2.74 -8.66
C PHE A 67 8.73 2.38 -7.30
N ILE A 68 8.21 1.30 -6.70
CA ILE A 68 8.77 0.70 -5.49
C ILE A 68 9.81 -0.36 -5.92
N GLY A 69 11.08 0.03 -5.90
CA GLY A 69 12.22 -0.80 -6.28
C GLY A 69 12.57 -1.87 -5.27
N GLU A 70 13.74 -2.49 -5.44
CA GLU A 70 14.26 -3.47 -4.50
C GLU A 70 14.39 -2.89 -3.09
N LYS A 71 14.16 -3.75 -2.08
CA LYS A 71 14.20 -3.38 -0.66
C LYS A 71 13.23 -2.25 -0.27
N GLY A 72 12.23 -1.97 -1.11
CA GLY A 72 11.25 -0.92 -0.85
C GLY A 72 11.75 0.50 -1.14
N LYS A 73 12.86 0.67 -1.88
CA LYS A 73 13.36 2.00 -2.26
C LYS A 73 12.38 2.65 -3.24
N HIS A 74 11.90 3.85 -2.92
CA HIS A 74 11.04 4.63 -3.81
C HIS A 74 11.89 5.33 -4.87
N VAL A 75 11.52 5.18 -6.14
CA VAL A 75 12.11 5.92 -7.27
C VAL A 75 11.03 6.81 -7.85
N ILE A 76 11.17 8.12 -7.65
CA ILE A 76 10.24 9.10 -8.20
C ILE A 76 10.56 9.26 -9.68
N MET A 77 9.54 9.08 -10.50
CA MET A 77 9.64 9.15 -11.95
C MET A 77 9.34 10.57 -12.41
N MET A 78 8.22 11.10 -11.96
CA MET A 78 7.79 12.47 -12.24
C MET A 78 6.80 12.90 -11.18
N SER A 79 6.73 14.20 -10.95
CA SER A 79 5.72 14.80 -10.08
C SER A 79 4.94 15.89 -10.79
N VAL A 80 3.81 16.27 -10.22
CA VAL A 80 3.00 17.39 -10.66
C VAL A 80 2.84 18.34 -9.49
N TRP A 81 3.29 19.57 -9.69
CA TRP A 81 3.34 20.60 -8.65
C TRP A 81 2.37 21.73 -8.97
N LYS A 82 1.47 22.01 -8.02
CA LYS A 82 0.61 23.19 -8.05
C LYS A 82 1.39 24.38 -7.53
N SER A 83 1.78 25.29 -8.42
CA SER A 83 2.52 26.51 -8.07
C SER A 83 1.58 27.70 -8.05
N GLU A 84 1.37 28.29 -6.87
CA GLU A 84 0.97 29.68 -6.74
C GLU A 84 2.27 30.51 -6.64
N ILE A 85 2.73 31.05 -7.77
CA ILE A 85 3.69 32.17 -7.87
C ILE A 85 5.21 31.86 -7.86
N SER A 86 5.88 32.68 -8.68
CA SER A 86 7.28 32.90 -9.04
C SER A 86 8.37 32.26 -8.17
N ASN A 87 9.24 31.49 -8.82
CA ASN A 87 10.64 31.36 -8.41
C ASN A 87 11.53 31.34 -9.65
N GLU A 88 12.75 31.83 -9.48
CA GLU A 88 13.87 31.97 -10.43
C GLU A 88 14.36 30.65 -11.06
N ARG A 89 13.54 29.58 -11.02
CA ARG A 89 13.88 28.28 -11.57
C ARG A 89 13.80 28.29 -13.09
N LYS A 90 14.78 27.62 -13.70
CA LYS A 90 14.78 27.39 -15.14
C LYS A 90 13.73 26.34 -15.46
N PHE A 91 12.86 26.68 -16.40
CA PHE A 91 11.83 25.79 -16.90
C PHE A 91 12.17 25.35 -18.31
N GLU A 92 11.85 24.11 -18.62
CA GLU A 92 11.92 23.56 -19.97
C GLU A 92 10.50 23.34 -20.49
N ILE A 93 10.29 23.59 -21.78
CA ILE A 93 9.01 23.33 -22.43
C ILE A 93 9.16 22.04 -23.22
N VAL A 94 8.38 21.03 -22.86
CA VAL A 94 8.43 19.71 -23.49
C VAL A 94 7.10 19.40 -24.16
N SER A 95 7.17 18.73 -25.32
CA SER A 95 5.98 18.32 -26.07
C SER A 95 5.42 17.00 -25.52
N SER A 96 4.18 17.01 -25.04
CA SER A 96 3.40 15.82 -24.67
C SER A 96 2.13 15.78 -25.50
N GLU A 97 1.94 14.71 -26.29
CA GLU A 97 0.67 14.43 -27.00
C GLU A 97 0.01 15.65 -27.70
N GLU A 98 0.82 16.45 -28.40
CA GLU A 98 0.45 17.68 -29.15
C GLU A 98 0.51 19.01 -28.36
N GLU A 99 0.68 18.96 -27.05
CA GLU A 99 0.74 20.15 -26.19
C GLU A 99 2.13 20.42 -25.60
N LYS A 100 2.40 21.69 -25.30
CA LYS A 100 3.65 22.17 -24.71
C LYS A 100 3.48 22.37 -23.22
N VAL A 101 4.19 21.56 -22.44
CA VAL A 101 4.07 21.54 -20.98
C VAL A 101 5.36 22.08 -20.34
N LYS A 102 5.22 22.85 -19.25
CA LYS A 102 6.36 23.35 -18.48
C LYS A 102 6.81 22.31 -17.47
N ILE A 103 8.09 21.95 -17.52
CA ILE A 103 8.73 21.08 -16.53
C ILE A 103 9.90 21.79 -15.85
N SER A 104 10.20 21.38 -14.62
CA SER A 104 11.37 21.80 -13.85
C SER A 104 12.14 20.59 -13.36
N LYS A 105 13.46 20.65 -13.44
CA LYS A 105 14.34 19.61 -12.88
C LYS A 105 14.50 19.80 -11.36
N TYR A 106 14.34 18.72 -10.62
CA TYR A 106 14.68 18.57 -9.20
C TYR A 106 15.92 17.66 -9.07
N GLU A 107 16.44 17.50 -7.85
CA GLU A 107 17.65 16.69 -7.62
C GLU A 107 17.50 15.24 -8.08
N ASP A 108 16.29 14.68 -7.96
CA ASP A 108 15.98 13.26 -8.15
C ASP A 108 14.96 12.96 -9.28
N HIS A 109 14.22 13.96 -9.76
CA HIS A 109 13.18 13.78 -10.79
C HIS A 109 12.84 15.10 -11.51
N TYR A 110 11.96 15.07 -12.52
CA TYR A 110 11.33 16.27 -13.09
C TYR A 110 9.92 16.45 -12.56
N ALA A 111 9.49 17.70 -12.43
CA ALA A 111 8.13 18.07 -12.05
C ALA A 111 7.44 18.83 -13.17
N LEU A 112 6.20 18.45 -13.48
CA LEU A 112 5.26 19.24 -14.26
C LEU A 112 4.73 20.38 -13.40
N LEU A 113 4.72 21.59 -13.95
CA LEU A 113 4.23 22.78 -13.26
C LEU A 113 2.85 23.17 -13.73
N SER A 114 1.97 23.41 -12.77
CA SER A 114 0.60 23.83 -13.02
C SER A 114 0.29 25.11 -12.26
N SER A 115 -0.38 26.05 -12.93
CA SER A 115 -0.71 27.36 -12.38
C SER A 115 -2.07 27.42 -11.67
N ASP A 116 -2.95 26.46 -11.95
CA ASP A 116 -4.27 26.33 -11.32
C ASP A 116 -4.67 24.85 -11.11
N ASP A 117 -5.84 24.63 -10.51
CA ASP A 117 -6.37 23.28 -10.22
C ASP A 117 -6.71 22.45 -11.46
N ASN A 118 -7.16 23.09 -12.54
CA ASN A 118 -7.51 22.39 -13.78
C ASN A 118 -6.25 21.94 -14.50
N GLU A 119 -5.25 22.83 -14.63
CA GLU A 119 -3.93 22.48 -15.16
C GLU A 119 -3.23 21.42 -14.29
N TRP A 120 -3.42 21.47 -12.97
CA TRP A 120 -2.85 20.49 -12.05
C TRP A 120 -3.48 19.12 -12.25
N MET A 121 -4.80 19.05 -12.27
CA MET A 121 -5.52 17.80 -12.50
C MET A 121 -5.19 17.20 -13.88
N TYR A 122 -5.17 18.05 -14.91
CA TYR A 122 -4.79 17.65 -16.26
C TYR A 122 -3.35 17.13 -16.32
N GLY A 123 -2.40 17.84 -15.70
CA GLY A 123 -1.02 17.40 -15.57
C GLY A 123 -0.89 16.05 -14.87
N CYS A 124 -1.67 15.82 -13.81
CA CYS A 124 -1.71 14.53 -13.11
C CYS A 124 -2.20 13.40 -14.02
N VAL A 125 -3.23 13.65 -14.84
CA VAL A 125 -3.73 12.67 -15.83
C VAL A 125 -2.69 12.40 -16.91
N LEU A 126 -2.06 13.44 -17.45
CA LEU A 126 -1.01 13.31 -18.48
C LEU A 126 0.18 12.47 -17.99
N VAL A 127 0.73 12.81 -16.82
CA VAL A 127 1.88 12.09 -16.24
C VAL A 127 1.51 10.63 -15.96
N ARG A 128 0.33 10.39 -15.37
CA ARG A 128 -0.18 9.05 -15.11
C ARG A 128 -0.27 8.24 -16.41
N ASP A 129 -1.00 8.75 -17.40
CA ASP A 129 -1.31 8.00 -18.62
C ASP A 129 -0.05 7.75 -19.45
N HIS A 130 0.90 8.69 -19.46
CA HIS A 130 2.20 8.51 -20.09
C HIS A 130 3.05 7.42 -19.41
N ILE A 131 3.11 7.39 -18.07
CA ILE A 131 3.83 6.35 -17.32
C ILE A 131 3.18 4.97 -17.53
N ILE A 132 1.84 4.89 -17.48
CA ILE A 132 1.11 3.64 -17.70
C ILE A 132 1.31 3.13 -19.14
N ASP A 133 1.23 3.99 -20.16
CA ASP A 133 1.48 3.62 -21.56
C ASP A 133 2.92 3.13 -21.79
N LEU A 134 3.89 3.81 -21.18
CA LEU A 134 5.31 3.51 -21.35
C LEU A 134 5.71 2.18 -20.70
N PHE A 135 5.26 1.94 -19.47
CA PHE A 135 5.72 0.80 -18.66
C PHE A 135 4.69 -0.32 -18.50
N ARG A 136 3.48 -0.13 -19.04
CA ARG A 136 2.37 -1.12 -19.03
C ARG A 136 2.00 -1.60 -17.63
N LYS A 137 2.07 -0.68 -16.67
CA LYS A 137 1.78 -0.93 -15.26
C LYS A 137 0.80 0.10 -14.74
N ASP A 138 -0.31 -0.38 -14.17
CA ASP A 138 -1.28 0.48 -13.47
C ASP A 138 -0.81 0.76 -12.03
N ILE A 139 -1.45 1.72 -11.37
CA ILE A 139 -1.12 2.11 -9.99
C ILE A 139 -1.56 1.00 -9.03
N GLU A 140 -0.58 0.38 -8.37
CA GLU A 140 -0.80 -0.71 -7.42
C GLU A 140 -0.76 -0.23 -5.96
N THR A 141 -0.10 0.89 -5.69
CA THR A 141 0.07 1.44 -4.34
C THR A 141 -0.31 2.91 -4.27
N LEU A 142 -1.12 3.30 -3.30
CA LEU A 142 -1.47 4.69 -3.01
C LEU A 142 -0.94 5.11 -1.64
N TYR A 143 -0.20 6.21 -1.59
CA TYR A 143 0.11 6.95 -0.37
C TYR A 143 -0.71 8.24 -0.37
N CYS A 144 -1.55 8.44 0.65
CA CYS A 144 -2.40 9.62 0.72
C CYS A 144 -2.57 10.09 2.16
N ASN A 145 -2.87 11.38 2.37
CA ASN A 145 -3.34 11.87 3.67
C ASN A 145 -4.84 12.19 3.63
N ASN A 146 -5.44 12.12 2.45
CA ASN A 146 -6.83 12.45 2.19
C ASN A 146 -7.46 11.38 1.28
N PRO A 147 -8.61 10.80 1.66
CA PRO A 147 -9.31 9.81 0.87
C PRO A 147 -9.77 10.33 -0.50
N TYR A 148 -9.83 11.64 -0.74
CA TYR A 148 -10.19 12.20 -2.06
C TYR A 148 -9.24 11.77 -3.17
N SER A 149 -7.98 11.41 -2.86
CA SER A 149 -7.04 10.86 -3.85
C SER A 149 -7.53 9.53 -4.44
N MET A 150 -8.37 8.79 -3.72
CA MET A 150 -8.99 7.57 -4.26
C MET A 150 -9.99 7.88 -5.37
N ALA A 151 -10.63 9.06 -5.36
CA ALA A 151 -11.53 9.49 -6.42
C ALA A 151 -10.78 9.87 -7.71
N PHE A 152 -9.51 10.31 -7.62
CA PHE A 152 -8.65 10.51 -8.79
C PHE A 152 -8.39 9.20 -9.54
N LEU A 153 -8.38 8.07 -8.82
CA LEU A 153 -8.19 6.73 -9.36
C LEU A 153 -9.51 6.02 -9.71
N LYS A 154 -10.63 6.76 -9.78
CA LYS A 154 -11.95 6.21 -10.11
C LYS A 154 -11.93 5.45 -11.45
N TYR A 155 -12.64 4.32 -11.48
CA TYR A 155 -12.77 3.39 -12.64
C TYR A 155 -11.51 2.59 -13.01
N LYS A 156 -10.46 2.59 -12.18
CA LYS A 156 -9.28 1.75 -12.40
C LYS A 156 -9.43 0.38 -11.74
N ALA A 157 -8.50 -0.52 -12.09
CA ALA A 157 -8.38 -1.79 -11.40
C ALA A 157 -8.22 -1.55 -9.87
N PRO A 158 -8.69 -2.47 -9.02
CA PRO A 158 -8.48 -2.35 -7.59
C PRO A 158 -7.00 -2.16 -7.26
N ILE A 159 -6.69 -1.14 -6.46
CA ILE A 159 -5.36 -0.86 -5.94
C ILE A 159 -5.00 -2.00 -4.98
N ARG A 160 -3.74 -2.44 -4.98
CA ARG A 160 -3.30 -3.49 -4.06
C ARG A 160 -3.27 -2.97 -2.62
N MET A 161 -2.61 -1.83 -2.40
CA MET A 161 -2.41 -1.25 -1.07
C MET A 161 -2.66 0.26 -1.04
N THR A 162 -3.37 0.71 -0.01
CA THR A 162 -3.50 2.14 0.32
C THR A 162 -2.92 2.41 1.71
N TYR A 163 -1.98 3.34 1.77
CA TYR A 163 -1.36 3.83 3.00
C TYR A 163 -1.86 5.24 3.28
N SER A 164 -2.46 5.44 4.45
CA SER A 164 -2.98 6.73 4.88
C SER A 164 -2.32 7.27 6.15
N GLY A 165 -1.93 8.54 6.11
CA GLY A 165 -1.29 9.23 7.22
C GLY A 165 0.23 9.07 7.27
N GLY A 166 0.81 9.46 8.41
CA GLY A 166 2.25 9.46 8.66
C GLY A 166 2.61 10.31 9.87
N GLU A 167 3.90 10.50 10.12
CA GLU A 167 4.40 11.32 11.23
C GLU A 167 3.96 12.79 11.12
N ASP A 168 3.92 13.32 9.90
CA ASP A 168 3.56 14.72 9.63
C ASP A 168 2.05 14.96 9.43
N CYS A 169 1.21 13.93 9.61
CA CYS A 169 -0.23 14.04 9.37
C CYS A 169 -1.00 14.37 10.65
N ASN A 170 -1.51 15.60 10.75
CA ASN A 170 -2.26 16.10 11.92
C ASN A 170 -3.76 15.72 11.91
N GLY A 171 -4.22 14.96 10.90
CA GLY A 171 -5.64 14.64 10.72
C GLY A 171 -5.87 13.15 10.54
N TYR A 172 -7.13 12.74 10.76
CA TYR A 172 -7.61 11.40 10.47
C TYR A 172 -8.90 11.48 9.66
N TRP A 173 -9.25 10.38 9.00
CA TRP A 173 -10.49 10.23 8.26
C TRP A 173 -11.18 8.95 8.69
N LYS A 174 -12.50 8.97 8.76
CA LYS A 174 -13.31 7.77 9.02
C LYS A 174 -13.09 6.73 7.92
N LEU A 175 -13.12 5.44 8.27
CA LEU A 175 -12.96 4.33 7.32
C LEU A 175 -13.90 4.44 6.12
N VAL A 176 -15.19 4.71 6.37
CA VAL A 176 -16.20 4.91 5.32
C VAL A 176 -15.81 5.97 4.27
N SER A 177 -14.94 6.92 4.62
CA SER A 177 -14.45 7.94 3.69
C SER A 177 -13.59 7.34 2.57
N TYR A 178 -12.89 6.24 2.85
CA TYR A 178 -12.12 5.47 1.86
C TYR A 178 -13.00 4.52 1.03
N GLU A 179 -14.27 4.31 1.44
CA GLU A 179 -15.20 3.33 0.88
C GLU A 179 -16.30 3.96 0.03
N LYS A 180 -16.23 5.27 -0.24
CA LYS A 180 -17.19 5.98 -1.08
C LYS A 180 -17.33 5.29 -2.44
N GLU A 181 -18.56 5.23 -2.95
CA GLU A 181 -18.92 4.55 -4.21
C GLU A 181 -18.08 4.98 -5.42
N HIS A 182 -17.62 6.23 -5.43
CA HIS A 182 -16.84 6.81 -6.52
C HIS A 182 -15.32 6.80 -6.28
N SER A 183 -14.86 6.11 -5.24
CA SER A 183 -13.44 5.93 -4.94
C SER A 183 -12.94 4.61 -5.54
N ALA A 184 -11.66 4.56 -5.89
CA ALA A 184 -10.99 3.30 -6.21
C ALA A 184 -11.15 2.28 -5.06
N LYS A 185 -11.24 1.00 -5.42
CA LYS A 185 -11.20 -0.09 -4.45
C LYS A 185 -9.75 -0.37 -4.08
N THR A 186 -9.49 -0.77 -2.84
CA THR A 186 -8.16 -1.19 -2.39
C THR A 186 -8.25 -2.56 -1.72
N GLY A 187 -7.32 -3.46 -2.02
CA GLY A 187 -7.26 -4.79 -1.41
C GLY A 187 -6.81 -4.73 0.05
N GLY A 188 -5.82 -3.88 0.33
CA GLY A 188 -5.38 -3.58 1.69
C GLY A 188 -5.39 -2.09 2.04
N LEU A 189 -5.60 -1.80 3.32
CA LEU A 189 -5.66 -0.45 3.88
C LEU A 189 -4.83 -0.35 5.16
N GLN A 190 -3.92 0.62 5.22
CA GLN A 190 -3.10 0.89 6.40
C GLN A 190 -3.26 2.34 6.86
N LEU A 191 -3.70 2.53 8.11
CA LEU A 191 -3.81 3.83 8.75
C LEU A 191 -2.65 4.05 9.73
N ARG A 192 -1.88 5.12 9.53
CA ARG A 192 -0.66 5.46 10.27
C ARG A 192 -0.81 6.62 11.26
N HIS A 193 -1.97 7.26 11.26
CA HIS A 193 -2.30 8.39 12.13
C HIS A 193 -2.84 7.91 13.48
N TRP A 194 -2.79 8.79 14.47
CA TRP A 194 -3.40 8.56 15.78
C TRP A 194 -4.92 8.56 15.66
N LEU A 195 -5.56 7.46 16.05
CA LEU A 195 -7.01 7.35 16.06
C LEU A 195 -7.56 7.83 17.42
N PRO A 196 -8.60 8.68 17.43
CA PRO A 196 -9.21 9.17 18.66
C PRO A 196 -9.98 8.06 19.39
N GLU A 197 -10.33 8.32 20.64
CA GLU A 197 -11.32 7.51 21.36
C GLU A 197 -12.68 7.57 20.65
N GLY A 198 -13.37 6.43 20.57
CA GLY A 198 -14.66 6.34 19.89
C GLY A 198 -14.58 6.36 18.36
N TYR A 199 -13.39 6.16 17.77
CA TYR A 199 -13.24 6.02 16.33
C TYR A 199 -14.10 4.85 15.80
N ASP A 200 -14.74 5.05 14.65
CA ASP A 200 -15.58 4.03 14.03
C ASP A 200 -14.76 3.09 13.16
N PHE A 201 -14.56 1.86 13.66
CA PHE A 201 -13.84 0.78 12.99
C PHE A 201 -14.70 -0.02 12.00
N THR A 202 -15.94 0.40 11.75
CA THR A 202 -16.84 -0.31 10.82
C THR A 202 -16.32 -0.21 9.38
N LEU A 203 -16.23 -1.36 8.72
CA LEU A 203 -15.92 -1.49 7.29
C LEU A 203 -17.19 -1.87 6.54
N THR A 204 -17.45 -1.25 5.39
CA THR A 204 -18.62 -1.57 4.55
C THR A 204 -18.29 -2.52 3.40
N ARG A 205 -17.02 -2.87 3.21
CA ARG A 205 -16.56 -3.80 2.16
C ARG A 205 -15.51 -4.77 2.70
N GLU A 206 -15.29 -5.84 1.97
CA GLU A 206 -14.28 -6.84 2.31
C GLU A 206 -12.88 -6.37 1.93
N TYR A 207 -11.90 -6.71 2.78
CA TYR A 207 -10.48 -6.45 2.58
C TYR A 207 -9.67 -7.74 2.74
N GLU A 208 -8.57 -7.82 2.00
CA GLU A 208 -7.55 -8.83 2.26
C GLU A 208 -6.75 -8.45 3.51
N TYR A 209 -6.51 -7.16 3.74
CA TYR A 209 -5.62 -6.69 4.80
C TYR A 209 -6.03 -5.32 5.35
N VAL A 210 -6.12 -5.19 6.67
CA VAL A 210 -6.28 -3.90 7.35
C VAL A 210 -5.25 -3.76 8.46
N ARG A 211 -4.52 -2.64 8.46
CA ARG A 211 -3.57 -2.30 9.53
C ARG A 211 -3.85 -0.94 10.15
N MET A 212 -3.82 -0.91 11.48
CA MET A 212 -3.97 0.28 12.30
C MET A 212 -2.72 0.45 13.16
N GLU A 213 -1.85 1.41 12.86
CA GLU A 213 -0.59 1.55 13.60
C GLU A 213 -0.79 2.16 14.99
N LYS A 214 -1.80 3.03 15.17
CA LYS A 214 -1.96 3.86 16.38
C LYS A 214 -3.41 3.90 16.87
N ALA A 215 -3.98 2.73 17.13
CA ALA A 215 -5.35 2.56 17.66
C ALA A 215 -5.36 2.35 19.19
N HIS A 216 -4.77 3.27 19.95
CA HIS A 216 -4.54 3.10 21.40
C HIS A 216 -5.78 2.80 22.24
N PHE A 217 -6.95 3.22 21.77
CA PHE A 217 -8.23 3.01 22.43
C PHE A 217 -9.02 1.82 21.85
N GLY A 218 -8.50 1.18 20.79
CA GLY A 218 -9.14 0.04 20.15
C GLY A 218 -9.27 -1.15 21.10
N ARG A 219 -10.49 -1.66 21.28
CA ARG A 219 -10.82 -2.80 22.15
C ARG A 219 -11.27 -4.00 21.31
N SER A 220 -11.71 -5.07 21.98
CA SER A 220 -12.20 -6.29 21.32
C SER A 220 -13.27 -6.00 20.28
N ASP A 221 -14.26 -5.15 20.62
CA ASP A 221 -15.37 -4.84 19.72
C ASP A 221 -14.89 -4.14 18.43
N ASP A 222 -13.83 -3.34 18.54
CA ASP A 222 -13.22 -2.67 17.39
C ASP A 222 -12.44 -3.67 16.52
N VAL A 223 -11.73 -4.63 17.13
CA VAL A 223 -11.07 -5.72 16.40
C VAL A 223 -12.11 -6.59 15.68
N LEU A 224 -13.23 -6.91 16.34
CA LEU A 224 -14.31 -7.70 15.76
C LEU A 224 -14.92 -7.02 14.54
N LYS A 225 -15.21 -5.71 14.61
CA LYS A 225 -15.70 -4.92 13.47
C LYS A 225 -14.76 -5.00 12.26
N LEU A 226 -13.45 -4.98 12.48
CA LEU A 226 -12.47 -5.14 11.40
C LEU A 226 -12.45 -6.57 10.86
N ALA A 227 -12.43 -7.56 11.77
CA ALA A 227 -12.34 -8.98 11.44
C ALA A 227 -13.57 -9.53 10.69
N GLU A 228 -14.75 -8.96 10.91
CA GLU A 228 -15.97 -9.31 10.16
C GLU A 228 -15.84 -9.08 8.64
N LYS A 229 -14.95 -8.17 8.22
CA LYS A 229 -14.78 -7.77 6.82
C LYS A 229 -13.33 -7.82 6.35
N SER A 230 -12.43 -8.41 7.11
CA SER A 230 -11.00 -8.47 6.76
C SER A 230 -10.43 -9.85 7.00
N LYS A 231 -9.65 -10.36 6.03
CA LYS A 231 -8.93 -11.64 6.22
C LYS A 231 -7.72 -11.49 7.12
N GLU A 232 -7.04 -10.37 7.07
CA GLU A 232 -5.90 -10.07 7.94
C GLU A 232 -6.11 -8.74 8.65
N VAL A 233 -5.93 -8.74 9.97
CA VAL A 233 -6.05 -7.54 10.81
C VAL A 233 -4.77 -7.35 11.61
N VAL A 234 -4.18 -6.16 11.52
CA VAL A 234 -2.98 -5.79 12.29
C VAL A 234 -3.26 -4.52 13.08
N ILE A 235 -3.06 -4.55 14.39
CA ILE A 235 -3.23 -3.40 15.28
C ILE A 235 -1.97 -3.24 16.14
N ASP A 236 -1.03 -2.42 15.67
CA ASP A 236 0.30 -2.32 16.28
C ASP A 236 0.23 -1.76 17.72
N LYS A 237 -0.71 -0.85 17.97
CA LYS A 237 -0.97 -0.29 19.30
C LYS A 237 -2.47 -0.34 19.59
N SER A 238 -2.83 -1.03 20.67
CA SER A 238 -4.23 -1.26 21.04
C SER A 238 -4.49 -1.03 22.53
N GLY A 239 -5.79 -0.97 22.88
CA GLY A 239 -6.30 -1.00 24.24
C GLY A 239 -6.69 -2.41 24.71
N LEU A 240 -6.27 -3.46 24.01
CA LEU A 240 -6.76 -4.84 24.22
C LEU A 240 -6.17 -5.50 25.48
N PHE A 241 -7.01 -6.27 26.17
CA PHE A 241 -6.66 -7.08 27.34
C PHE A 241 -7.02 -8.55 27.12
N SER A 242 -6.53 -9.46 27.96
CA SER A 242 -6.80 -10.91 27.83
C SER A 242 -8.26 -11.31 27.66
N LYS A 243 -9.19 -10.69 28.40
CA LYS A 243 -10.63 -10.98 28.24
C LYS A 243 -11.16 -10.58 26.85
N GLY A 244 -10.62 -9.51 26.27
CA GLY A 244 -10.95 -9.09 24.92
C GLY A 244 -10.45 -10.09 23.88
N LEU A 245 -9.25 -10.64 24.07
CA LEU A 245 -8.75 -11.74 23.24
C LEU A 245 -9.64 -12.98 23.34
N ASN A 246 -9.97 -13.42 24.55
CA ASN A 246 -10.88 -14.55 24.76
C ASN A 246 -12.20 -14.37 23.99
N THR A 247 -12.77 -13.16 24.02
CA THR A 247 -13.97 -12.81 23.24
C THR A 247 -13.75 -12.99 21.74
N ILE A 248 -12.64 -12.48 21.19
CA ILE A 248 -12.30 -12.63 19.77
C ILE A 248 -12.14 -14.11 19.39
N LEU A 249 -11.48 -14.92 20.21
CA LEU A 249 -11.28 -16.34 19.94
C LEU A 249 -12.59 -17.12 19.97
N ASN A 250 -13.48 -16.82 20.92
CA ASN A 250 -14.81 -17.41 20.96
C ASN A 250 -15.61 -17.05 19.70
N TYR A 251 -15.58 -15.80 19.24
CA TYR A 251 -16.24 -15.41 17.97
C TYR A 251 -15.69 -16.18 16.77
N TRP A 252 -14.38 -16.43 16.73
CA TRP A 252 -13.77 -17.23 15.66
C TRP A 252 -14.16 -18.71 15.74
N LEU A 253 -14.23 -19.28 16.94
CA LEU A 253 -14.69 -20.64 17.20
C LEU A 253 -16.17 -20.82 16.83
N GLU A 254 -17.01 -19.81 17.10
CA GLU A 254 -18.45 -19.76 16.80
C GLU A 254 -18.75 -19.44 15.32
N HIS A 255 -17.74 -19.41 14.45
CA HIS A 255 -17.88 -19.06 13.03
C HIS A 255 -18.43 -17.64 12.75
N ARG A 256 -18.30 -16.70 13.69
CA ARG A 256 -18.78 -15.32 13.51
C ARG A 256 -17.79 -14.44 12.76
N ILE A 257 -16.51 -14.80 12.80
CA ILE A 257 -15.41 -14.15 12.08
C ILE A 257 -14.52 -15.19 11.38
N ASP A 258 -15.12 -16.22 10.80
CA ASP A 258 -14.41 -17.35 10.19
C ASP A 258 -13.57 -16.98 8.95
N GLY A 259 -13.87 -15.83 8.32
CA GLY A 259 -13.04 -15.23 7.27
C GLY A 259 -11.67 -14.71 7.76
N LEU A 260 -11.49 -14.48 9.06
CA LEU A 260 -10.24 -14.03 9.66
C LEU A 260 -9.18 -15.14 9.60
N LYS A 261 -8.12 -14.89 8.85
CA LYS A 261 -6.96 -15.78 8.70
C LYS A 261 -5.78 -15.36 9.56
N PHE A 262 -5.66 -14.07 9.88
CA PHE A 262 -4.54 -13.55 10.67
C PHE A 262 -4.93 -12.34 11.51
N LEU A 263 -4.47 -12.33 12.75
CA LEU A 263 -4.57 -11.20 13.67
C LEU A 263 -3.22 -10.97 14.35
N SER A 264 -2.69 -9.76 14.25
CA SER A 264 -1.57 -9.31 15.07
C SER A 264 -2.01 -8.10 15.87
N THR A 265 -1.85 -8.15 17.20
CA THR A 265 -2.25 -7.04 18.06
C THR A 265 -1.37 -6.94 19.28
N GLN A 266 -1.05 -5.71 19.70
CA GLN A 266 -0.52 -5.49 21.04
C GLN A 266 -1.57 -5.83 22.10
N VAL A 267 -1.15 -6.38 23.24
CA VAL A 267 -2.01 -6.75 24.37
C VAL A 267 -1.42 -6.16 25.64
N ARG A 268 -2.13 -5.23 26.29
CA ARG A 268 -1.58 -4.44 27.41
C ARG A 268 -1.26 -5.27 28.65
N SER A 269 -2.07 -6.29 28.92
CA SER A 269 -1.88 -7.20 30.03
C SER A 269 -2.31 -8.59 29.59
N TYR A 270 -1.33 -9.40 29.22
CA TYR A 270 -1.53 -10.79 28.84
C TYR A 270 -1.46 -11.70 30.07
N LYS A 271 -2.55 -12.40 30.33
CA LYS A 271 -2.67 -13.51 31.28
C LYS A 271 -3.27 -14.69 30.52
N GLU A 272 -2.45 -15.70 30.24
CA GLU A 272 -2.81 -16.84 29.40
C GLU A 272 -4.12 -17.51 29.84
N PHE A 273 -4.27 -17.79 31.13
CA PHE A 273 -5.47 -18.45 31.66
C PHE A 273 -6.77 -17.64 31.42
N LEU A 274 -6.69 -16.31 31.32
CA LEU A 274 -7.85 -15.47 30.97
C LEU A 274 -8.13 -15.45 29.47
N VAL A 275 -7.12 -15.68 28.63
CA VAL A 275 -7.29 -15.75 27.18
C VAL A 275 -7.98 -17.05 26.79
N PHE A 276 -7.64 -18.15 27.44
CA PHE A 276 -8.15 -19.48 27.13
C PHE A 276 -9.25 -19.99 28.06
N GLU A 277 -9.78 -19.12 28.94
CA GLU A 277 -10.89 -19.44 29.84
C GLU A 277 -12.06 -20.06 29.06
N GLY A 278 -12.42 -21.30 29.41
CA GLY A 278 -13.53 -22.05 28.82
C GLY A 278 -13.22 -22.78 27.50
N MET A 279 -12.01 -22.68 26.96
CA MET A 279 -11.57 -23.34 25.72
C MET A 279 -10.28 -24.16 25.89
N GLU A 280 -9.89 -24.45 27.13
CA GLU A 280 -8.63 -25.13 27.46
C GLU A 280 -8.53 -26.51 26.80
N HIS A 281 -9.64 -27.24 26.73
CA HIS A 281 -9.74 -28.55 26.09
C HIS A 281 -9.50 -28.52 24.57
N ARG A 282 -9.50 -27.34 23.95
CA ARG A 282 -9.27 -27.12 22.51
C ARG A 282 -7.85 -26.64 22.20
N ILE A 283 -7.03 -26.42 23.23
CA ILE A 283 -5.69 -25.88 23.13
C ILE A 283 -4.65 -27.01 23.21
N THR A 284 -3.66 -26.97 22.33
CA THR A 284 -2.46 -27.83 22.41
C THR A 284 -1.19 -27.01 22.28
N ASP A 285 -0.11 -27.47 22.90
CA ASP A 285 1.21 -26.88 22.73
C ASP A 285 1.86 -27.31 21.41
N THR A 286 2.63 -26.41 20.79
CA THR A 286 3.44 -26.72 19.61
C THR A 286 4.83 -26.13 19.73
N THR A 287 5.85 -26.95 19.44
CA THR A 287 7.26 -26.54 19.41
C THR A 287 7.77 -26.31 18.00
N GLU A 288 7.06 -26.82 16.99
CA GLU A 288 7.34 -26.57 15.57
C GLU A 288 7.33 -25.07 15.30
N VAL A 289 8.30 -24.57 14.54
CA VAL A 289 8.36 -23.15 14.17
C VAL A 289 7.48 -22.94 12.95
N VAL A 290 6.48 -22.09 13.09
CA VAL A 290 5.52 -21.72 12.05
C VAL A 290 5.53 -20.21 11.94
N ASN A 291 5.63 -19.73 10.71
CA ASN A 291 5.52 -18.32 10.38
C ASN A 291 4.31 -18.11 9.49
N TYR A 292 3.65 -16.97 9.66
CA TYR A 292 2.61 -16.48 8.78
C TYR A 292 3.20 -15.42 7.85
N LYS A 293 3.03 -15.60 6.54
CA LYS A 293 3.36 -14.57 5.56
C LYS A 293 2.11 -13.77 5.26
N SER A 294 2.09 -12.53 5.75
CA SER A 294 0.98 -11.60 5.56
C SER A 294 0.81 -11.16 4.10
N TYR A 295 -0.31 -10.49 3.82
CA TYR A 295 -0.64 -9.86 2.56
C TYR A 295 0.45 -8.88 2.07
N THR A 296 1.13 -8.19 2.98
CA THR A 296 2.24 -7.27 2.67
C THR A 296 3.55 -8.00 2.41
N GLY A 297 3.63 -9.30 2.74
CA GLY A 297 4.83 -10.13 2.69
C GLY A 297 5.64 -10.14 3.99
N GLU A 298 5.22 -9.37 5.02
CA GLU A 298 5.83 -9.41 6.36
C GLU A 298 5.62 -10.81 6.98
N LEU A 299 6.68 -11.33 7.61
CA LEU A 299 6.67 -12.61 8.31
C LEU A 299 6.37 -12.40 9.80
N TYR A 300 5.36 -13.12 10.29
CA TYR A 300 4.95 -13.10 11.69
C TYR A 300 5.12 -14.48 12.30
N ARG A 301 5.86 -14.55 13.41
CA ARG A 301 6.02 -15.80 14.14
C ARG A 301 4.70 -16.21 14.78
N LEU A 302 4.27 -17.45 14.53
CA LEU A 302 3.11 -18.09 15.13
C LEU A 302 3.49 -19.20 16.13
N SER A 303 4.73 -19.68 16.11
CA SER A 303 5.19 -20.70 17.07
C SER A 303 6.73 -20.75 17.22
N PRO A 304 7.29 -21.39 18.26
CA PRO A 304 6.66 -22.25 19.28
C PRO A 304 5.59 -21.48 20.07
N GLY A 305 4.48 -22.14 20.37
CA GLY A 305 3.27 -21.46 20.80
C GLY A 305 2.12 -22.43 21.09
N LYS A 306 0.89 -21.94 21.03
CA LYS A 306 -0.32 -22.74 21.23
C LYS A 306 -1.05 -22.95 19.89
N ARG A 307 -1.78 -24.05 19.76
CA ARG A 307 -2.72 -24.32 18.68
C ARG A 307 -4.13 -24.38 19.25
N LEU A 308 -5.07 -23.70 18.63
CA LEU A 308 -6.50 -23.78 18.92
C LEU A 308 -7.19 -24.50 17.77
N ARG A 309 -7.98 -25.52 18.10
CA ARG A 309 -8.78 -26.26 17.12
C ARG A 309 -10.24 -25.82 17.17
N ARG A 310 -10.81 -25.51 16.00
CA ARG A 310 -12.24 -25.28 15.80
C ARG A 310 -12.96 -26.58 15.44
N ASP A 311 -14.28 -26.60 15.61
CA ASP A 311 -15.12 -27.80 15.46
C ASP A 311 -15.15 -28.35 14.02
N ASP A 312 -14.93 -27.49 13.02
CA ASP A 312 -14.75 -27.86 11.61
C ASP A 312 -13.37 -28.46 11.29
N GLY A 313 -12.49 -28.57 12.28
CA GLY A 313 -11.14 -29.09 12.14
C GLY A 313 -10.09 -28.04 11.75
N VAL A 314 -10.46 -26.78 11.53
CA VAL A 314 -9.50 -25.70 11.27
C VAL A 314 -8.66 -25.45 12.52
N ILE A 315 -7.34 -25.31 12.31
CA ILE A 315 -6.37 -25.06 13.39
C ILE A 315 -5.77 -23.67 13.21
N ALA A 316 -5.70 -22.91 14.28
CA ALA A 316 -4.95 -21.66 14.33
C ALA A 316 -3.83 -21.73 15.36
N SER A 317 -2.69 -21.11 15.05
CA SER A 317 -1.54 -21.01 15.94
C SER A 317 -1.46 -19.64 16.61
N PHE A 318 -0.88 -19.63 17.80
CA PHE A 318 -0.77 -18.47 18.69
C PHE A 318 0.64 -18.31 19.18
N PHE A 319 1.15 -17.09 19.08
CA PHE A 319 2.40 -16.71 19.70
C PHE A 319 2.24 -15.35 20.37
N TYR A 320 2.59 -15.29 21.65
CA TYR A 320 2.69 -14.04 22.39
C TYR A 320 4.15 -13.77 22.74
N ASP A 321 4.64 -12.61 22.35
CA ASP A 321 5.97 -12.14 22.72
C ASP A 321 5.87 -11.18 23.92
N PRO A 322 6.36 -11.57 25.11
CA PRO A 322 6.31 -10.71 26.29
C PRO A 322 7.20 -9.47 26.19
N THR A 323 8.16 -9.43 25.25
CA THR A 323 9.07 -8.30 25.07
C THR A 323 8.39 -7.16 24.31
N THR A 324 7.69 -7.50 23.24
CA THR A 324 6.97 -6.54 22.38
C THR A 324 5.51 -6.36 22.80
N LEU A 325 5.00 -7.24 23.66
CA LEU A 325 3.60 -7.35 24.06
C LEU A 325 2.67 -7.66 22.87
N ILE A 326 3.21 -8.20 21.79
CA ILE A 326 2.46 -8.53 20.58
C ILE A 326 1.97 -9.98 20.66
N LEU A 327 0.68 -10.17 20.36
CA LEU A 327 0.09 -11.47 20.11
C LEU A 327 -0.17 -11.62 18.60
N ASN A 328 0.30 -12.73 18.05
CA ASN A 328 -0.03 -13.18 16.71
C ASN A 328 -0.94 -14.41 16.79
N PHE A 329 -2.01 -14.36 16.01
CA PHE A 329 -2.92 -15.45 15.72
C PHE A 329 -2.91 -15.68 14.20
N GLY A 330 -2.83 -16.92 13.76
CA GLY A 330 -2.94 -17.22 12.34
C GLY A 330 -3.43 -18.63 12.06
N VAL A 331 -4.32 -18.76 11.09
CA VAL A 331 -4.82 -20.06 10.63
C VAL A 331 -3.69 -20.83 9.95
N VAL A 332 -3.43 -22.04 10.41
CA VAL A 332 -2.42 -22.93 9.83
C VAL A 332 -3.07 -23.66 8.67
N THR A 333 -2.68 -23.31 7.46
CA THR A 333 -2.96 -24.10 6.26
C THR A 333 -1.69 -24.85 5.86
N ASP A 334 -1.80 -25.94 5.09
CA ASP A 334 -0.64 -26.71 4.60
C ASP A 334 0.40 -25.84 3.87
N ASN A 335 0.00 -24.68 3.34
CA ASN A 335 0.89 -23.69 2.71
C ASN A 335 1.72 -22.84 3.69
N ASN A 336 1.40 -22.83 4.99
CA ASN A 336 2.10 -22.04 6.02
C ASN A 336 3.19 -22.86 6.75
N ALA A 337 3.25 -24.16 6.49
CA ALA A 337 4.34 -25.03 6.90
C ALA A 337 5.40 -25.08 5.78
N GLU A 338 6.13 -23.97 5.58
CA GLU A 338 7.34 -24.03 4.75
C GLU A 338 8.42 -24.84 5.48
N LYS A 339 8.93 -25.87 4.79
CA LYS A 339 10.10 -26.68 5.13
C LYS A 339 11.38 -25.88 5.17
#